data_AF-A0AAW7XAG6-F1
#
_entry.id   AF-A0AAW7XAG6-F1
#
_cell.length_a   1.000
_cell.length_b   1.000
_cell.length_c   1.000
_cell.angle_alpha   90.00
_cell.angle_beta   90.00
_cell.angle_gamma   90.00
#
_symmetry.space_group_name_H-M   'P 1'
#
loop_
_entity.id
_entity.type
_entity.pdbx_description
1 polymer ?
#
loop_
_entity_poly.entity_id
_entity_poly.type
_entity_poly.pdbx_seq_one_letter_code
_entity_poly.pdbx_strand_id
1 'polypeptide(L)'
;MGIFSDIALEKMLELSSNTENKVGRELYRSNPQKYKGFTRTDCTTFVLNVLDHTFKKTGQPEAAASLMNSMAKRGSDVNPKFYGDLLFKRLVNNYGWKGIYCTPDRFHPNDGKKEHTFALYQVLNSCHYAGVPVSYTVLNYNPTPKTNPNFQKLFDYKGVQKLNITDLNALNKIKFGVGMSTKGMHNWLFSLGSVYEVHWDGIGSDLYEIRKIPNFPWNSNFIIVPPDMIPLLTMSKLKCS
;
A
#
# COMPACT_ATOMS: atom_id res chain seq x y z
N MET A 1 3.57 -21.15 17.08
CA MET A 1 3.15 -19.76 16.78
C MET A 1 3.36 -19.54 15.29
N GLY A 2 2.36 -19.09 14.55
CA GLY A 2 2.48 -18.92 13.09
C GLY A 2 3.39 -17.77 12.70
N ILE A 3 3.93 -17.80 11.47
CA ILE A 3 4.74 -16.72 10.89
C ILE A 3 3.81 -15.51 10.62
N PHE A 4 4.27 -14.30 10.94
CA PHE A 4 3.44 -13.08 10.87
C PHE A 4 2.77 -12.91 9.50
N SER A 5 3.52 -13.02 8.40
CA SER A 5 2.97 -12.84 7.06
C SER A 5 1.96 -13.89 6.64
N ASP A 6 2.08 -15.13 7.15
CA ASP A 6 1.12 -16.19 6.82
C ASP A 6 -0.23 -15.92 7.50
N ILE A 7 -0.20 -15.54 8.79
CA ILE A 7 -1.40 -15.15 9.55
C ILE A 7 -2.06 -13.91 8.93
N ALA A 8 -1.26 -12.92 8.54
CA ALA A 8 -1.76 -11.71 7.93
C ALA A 8 -2.39 -11.96 6.55
N LEU A 9 -1.77 -12.81 5.74
CA LEU A 9 -2.30 -13.24 4.45
C LEU A 9 -3.65 -13.95 4.62
N GLU A 10 -3.74 -14.91 5.54
CA GLU A 10 -4.99 -15.60 5.84
C GLU A 10 -6.10 -14.61 6.22
N LYS A 11 -5.81 -13.69 7.14
CA LYS A 11 -6.80 -12.69 7.57
C LYS A 11 -7.19 -11.71 6.46
N MET A 12 -6.24 -11.30 5.62
CA MET A 12 -6.52 -10.45 4.46
C MET A 12 -7.48 -11.15 3.48
N LEU A 13 -7.25 -12.42 3.18
CA LEU A 13 -8.10 -13.21 2.27
C LEU A 13 -9.48 -13.46 2.89
N GLU A 14 -9.56 -13.76 4.19
CA GLU A 14 -10.83 -13.89 4.92
C GLU A 14 -11.65 -12.59 4.82
N LEU A 15 -11.03 -11.44 5.09
CA LEU A 15 -11.74 -10.16 5.11
C LEU A 15 -12.15 -9.67 3.71
N SER A 16 -11.36 -9.96 2.67
CA SER A 16 -11.64 -9.54 1.28
C SER A 16 -12.64 -10.46 0.56
N SER A 17 -12.77 -11.72 0.99
CA SER A 17 -13.81 -12.64 0.48
C SER A 17 -15.15 -12.47 1.19
N ASN A 18 -15.16 -12.00 2.45
CA ASN A 18 -16.39 -11.75 3.19
C ASN A 18 -16.87 -10.31 3.00
N THR A 19 -17.73 -10.10 1.99
CA THR A 19 -18.36 -8.82 1.68
C THR A 19 -19.80 -8.73 2.19
N GLU A 20 -20.34 -9.81 2.76
CA GLU A 20 -21.70 -9.86 3.27
C GLU A 20 -21.87 -8.86 4.42
N ASN A 21 -22.94 -8.06 4.36
CA ASN A 21 -23.26 -7.04 5.36
C ASN A 21 -22.15 -6.00 5.59
N LYS A 22 -21.24 -5.79 4.63
CA LYS A 22 -20.26 -4.70 4.65
C LYS A 22 -20.56 -3.65 3.60
N VAL A 23 -20.22 -2.41 3.90
CA VAL A 23 -20.39 -1.28 2.98
C VAL A 23 -19.25 -0.30 3.15
N GLY A 24 -18.84 0.31 2.04
CA GLY A 24 -17.89 1.42 2.04
C GLY A 24 -18.38 2.57 2.93
N ARG A 25 -17.46 3.17 3.68
CA ARG A 25 -17.76 4.25 4.63
C ARG A 25 -18.50 5.43 4.00
N GLU A 26 -18.12 5.85 2.81
CA GLU A 26 -18.72 6.97 2.10
C GLU A 26 -20.12 6.62 1.57
N LEU A 27 -20.29 5.41 1.06
CA LEU A 27 -21.60 4.92 0.64
C LEU A 27 -22.58 4.81 1.83
N TYR A 28 -22.10 4.39 3.00
CA TYR A 28 -22.91 4.45 4.23
C TYR A 28 -23.30 5.88 4.58
N ARG A 29 -22.34 6.82 4.54
CA ARG A 29 -22.56 8.23 4.90
C ARG A 29 -23.57 8.91 3.99
N SER A 30 -23.55 8.60 2.69
CA SER A 30 -24.49 9.18 1.73
C SER A 30 -25.91 8.64 1.89
N ASN A 31 -26.10 7.42 2.43
CA ASN A 31 -27.43 6.85 2.69
C ASN A 31 -27.49 5.94 3.94
N PRO A 32 -27.44 6.52 5.15
CA PRO A 32 -27.31 5.75 6.39
C PRO A 32 -28.54 4.91 6.73
N GLN A 33 -29.74 5.30 6.27
CA GLN A 33 -30.96 4.53 6.51
C GLN A 33 -31.01 3.27 5.65
N LYS A 34 -30.62 3.36 4.37
CA LYS A 34 -30.56 2.20 3.47
C LYS A 34 -29.57 1.14 3.97
N TYR A 35 -28.43 1.56 4.52
CA TYR A 35 -27.37 0.66 4.96
C TYR A 35 -27.38 0.43 6.48
N LYS A 36 -28.49 0.70 7.15
CA LYS A 36 -28.65 0.39 8.57
C LYS A 36 -28.42 -1.11 8.80
N GLY A 37 -27.53 -1.44 9.74
CA GLY A 37 -27.14 -2.81 10.04
C GLY A 37 -25.92 -3.32 9.26
N PHE A 38 -25.45 -2.59 8.25
CA PHE A 38 -24.19 -2.91 7.59
C PHE A 38 -23.00 -2.44 8.42
N THR A 39 -21.92 -3.23 8.38
CA THR A 39 -20.62 -2.86 8.94
C THR A 39 -19.89 -1.93 7.97
N ARG A 40 -19.60 -0.72 8.43
CA ARG A 40 -18.80 0.26 7.69
C ARG A 40 -17.35 -0.22 7.59
N THR A 41 -16.76 -0.09 6.41
CA THR A 41 -15.33 -0.33 6.20
C THR A 41 -14.74 0.70 5.23
N ASP A 42 -13.44 0.89 5.31
CA ASP A 42 -12.65 1.68 4.38
C ASP A 42 -11.23 1.09 4.27
N CYS A 43 -10.41 1.69 3.43
CA CYS A 43 -9.06 1.23 3.14
C CYS A 43 -8.18 1.19 4.41
N THR A 44 -8.42 2.10 5.36
CA THR A 44 -7.78 2.15 6.67
C THR A 44 -8.23 0.99 7.56
N THR A 45 -9.54 0.83 7.72
CA THR A 45 -10.15 -0.16 8.62
C THR A 45 -9.72 -1.56 8.22
N PHE A 46 -9.64 -1.82 6.91
CA PHE A 46 -9.16 -3.08 6.37
C PHE A 46 -7.71 -3.39 6.79
N VAL A 47 -6.79 -2.44 6.58
CA VAL A 47 -5.38 -2.58 7.01
C VAL A 47 -5.28 -2.80 8.51
N LEU A 48 -5.98 -2.01 9.32
CA LEU A 48 -5.92 -2.10 10.77
C LEU A 48 -6.48 -3.42 11.30
N ASN A 49 -7.58 -3.93 10.72
CA ASN A 49 -8.16 -5.21 11.14
C ASN A 49 -7.20 -6.38 10.88
N VAL A 50 -6.47 -6.38 9.77
CA VAL A 50 -5.46 -7.41 9.50
C VAL A 50 -4.29 -7.29 10.47
N LEU A 51 -3.76 -6.09 10.69
CA LEU A 51 -2.64 -5.86 11.60
C LEU A 51 -2.99 -6.22 13.05
N ASP A 52 -4.14 -5.77 13.57
CA ASP A 52 -4.58 -6.06 14.94
C ASP A 52 -4.72 -7.56 15.19
N HIS A 53 -5.38 -8.27 14.26
CA HIS A 53 -5.50 -9.71 14.33
C HIS A 53 -4.13 -10.40 14.36
N THR A 54 -3.24 -10.00 13.44
CA THR A 54 -1.93 -10.63 13.26
C THR A 54 -1.02 -10.40 14.47
N PHE A 55 -0.94 -9.16 14.97
CA PHE A 55 -0.16 -8.85 16.17
C PHE A 55 -0.68 -9.64 17.39
N LYS A 56 -2.00 -9.73 17.58
CA LYS A 56 -2.57 -10.55 18.68
C LYS A 56 -2.22 -12.03 18.54
N LYS A 57 -2.37 -12.61 17.34
CA LYS A 57 -2.08 -14.03 17.08
C LYS A 57 -0.59 -14.38 17.16
N THR A 58 0.29 -13.41 16.93
CA THR A 58 1.75 -13.55 17.09
C THR A 58 2.24 -13.20 18.49
N GLY A 59 1.35 -13.12 19.48
CA GLY A 59 1.73 -12.89 20.88
C GLY A 59 2.16 -11.45 21.19
N GLN A 60 1.76 -10.48 20.37
CA GLN A 60 2.06 -9.06 20.52
C GLN A 60 0.78 -8.21 20.70
N PRO A 61 -0.11 -8.54 21.65
CA PRO A 61 -1.37 -7.80 21.83
C PRO A 61 -1.15 -6.33 22.23
N GLU A 62 -0.07 -6.02 22.94
CA GLU A 62 0.29 -4.63 23.26
C GLU A 62 0.65 -3.82 22.01
N ALA A 63 1.34 -4.43 21.04
CA ALA A 63 1.61 -3.79 19.76
C ALA A 63 0.32 -3.48 19.00
N ALA A 64 -0.61 -4.44 18.96
CA ALA A 64 -1.94 -4.27 18.38
C ALA A 64 -2.69 -3.11 19.03
N ALA A 65 -2.79 -3.11 20.37
CA ALA A 65 -3.47 -2.06 21.13
C ALA A 65 -2.81 -0.70 20.90
N SER A 66 -1.48 -0.65 20.87
CA SER A 66 -0.75 0.61 20.68
C SER A 66 -0.96 1.19 19.28
N LEU A 67 -0.98 0.35 18.25
CA LEU A 67 -1.32 0.75 16.88
C LEU A 67 -2.74 1.31 16.83
N MET A 68 -3.73 0.57 17.33
CA MET A 68 -5.14 1.01 17.35
C MET A 68 -5.32 2.32 18.12
N ASN A 69 -4.68 2.48 19.27
CA ASN A 69 -4.73 3.70 20.07
C ASN A 69 -4.12 4.91 19.36
N SER A 70 -3.02 4.73 18.61
CA SER A 70 -2.44 5.83 17.82
C SER A 70 -3.35 6.30 16.69
N MET A 71 -4.21 5.42 16.17
CA MET A 71 -5.13 5.75 15.08
C MET A 71 -6.47 6.29 15.60
N ALA A 72 -6.99 5.75 16.71
CA ALA A 72 -8.24 6.20 17.33
C ALA A 72 -8.16 7.66 17.84
N LYS A 73 -7.01 8.09 18.37
CA LYS A 73 -6.81 9.46 18.89
C LYS A 73 -6.86 10.56 17.82
N ARG A 74 -6.90 10.22 16.53
CA ARG A 74 -6.90 11.21 15.42
C ARG A 74 -8.06 11.06 14.43
N GLY A 75 -8.90 10.04 14.60
CA GLY A 75 -10.08 9.81 13.76
C GLY A 75 -11.37 10.03 14.54
N SER A 76 -11.77 11.29 14.75
CA SER A 76 -13.18 11.58 15.01
C SER A 76 -13.94 11.64 13.68
N ASP A 77 -15.23 11.32 13.68
CA ASP A 77 -16.09 11.48 12.49
C ASP A 77 -16.19 12.95 12.00
N VAL A 78 -15.63 13.90 12.76
CA VAL A 78 -15.68 15.34 12.54
C VAL A 78 -14.43 15.86 11.81
N ASN A 79 -13.29 15.16 11.83
CA ASN A 79 -12.09 15.57 11.10
C ASN A 79 -11.14 14.39 10.83
N PRO A 80 -11.41 13.55 9.81
CA PRO A 80 -10.70 12.30 9.57
C PRO A 80 -9.37 12.57 8.86
N LYS A 81 -8.40 13.21 9.53
CA LYS A 81 -7.03 13.20 9.03
C LYS A 81 -6.41 11.86 9.38
N PHE A 82 -6.70 10.87 8.54
CA PHE A 82 -5.95 9.62 8.55
C PHE A 82 -4.52 9.94 8.10
N TYR A 83 -3.56 9.69 9.00
CA TYR A 83 -2.14 9.85 8.75
C TYR A 83 -1.55 8.47 8.50
N GLY A 84 -1.77 7.92 7.30
CA GLY A 84 -1.14 6.65 6.90
C GLY A 84 0.37 6.68 7.08
N ASP A 85 0.99 7.84 6.91
CA ASP A 85 2.41 8.03 7.20
C ASP A 85 2.80 7.70 8.65
N LEU A 86 1.95 7.93 9.65
CA LEU A 86 2.23 7.56 11.05
C LEU A 86 2.21 6.06 11.27
N LEU A 87 1.22 5.35 10.71
CA LEU A 87 1.16 3.90 10.78
C LEU A 87 2.46 3.31 10.22
N PHE A 88 2.90 3.80 9.06
CA PHE A 88 4.09 3.29 8.40
C PHE A 88 5.38 3.65 9.11
N LYS A 89 5.52 4.91 9.58
CA LYS A 89 6.64 5.34 10.44
C LYS A 89 6.77 4.41 11.63
N ARG A 90 5.64 4.07 12.27
CA ARG A 90 5.64 3.23 13.46
C ARG A 90 6.00 1.78 13.15
N LEU A 91 5.43 1.18 12.11
CA LEU A 91 5.77 -0.17 11.68
C LEU A 91 7.26 -0.30 11.33
N VAL A 92 7.82 0.68 10.61
CA VAL A 92 9.23 0.71 10.23
C VAL A 92 10.14 0.96 11.44
N ASN A 93 9.89 2.03 12.20
CA ASN A 93 10.81 2.47 13.26
C ASN A 93 10.72 1.64 14.54
N ASN A 94 9.55 1.08 14.88
CA ASN A 94 9.34 0.40 16.16
C ASN A 94 9.25 -1.12 16.03
N TYR A 95 8.88 -1.63 14.85
CA TYR A 95 8.67 -3.06 14.63
C TYR A 95 9.62 -3.65 13.59
N GLY A 96 10.60 -2.88 13.12
CA GLY A 96 11.67 -3.35 12.24
C GLY A 96 11.23 -3.66 10.81
N TRP A 97 10.07 -3.16 10.38
CA TRP A 97 9.60 -3.34 9.01
C TRP A 97 10.50 -2.59 8.03
N LYS A 98 10.51 -3.02 6.77
CA LYS A 98 11.32 -2.37 5.72
C LYS A 98 10.46 -1.78 4.62
N GLY A 99 10.81 -0.57 4.22
CA GLY A 99 10.14 0.18 3.16
C GLY A 99 10.69 -0.13 1.77
N ILE A 100 9.79 -0.23 0.81
CA ILE A 100 10.02 -0.47 -0.61
C ILE A 100 9.30 0.64 -1.38
N TYR A 101 10.05 1.50 -2.06
CA TYR A 101 9.48 2.52 -2.93
C TYR A 101 9.32 1.98 -4.35
N CYS A 102 8.10 2.01 -4.87
CA CYS A 102 7.76 1.53 -6.20
C CYS A 102 7.34 2.72 -7.08
N THR A 103 7.93 2.83 -8.28
CA THR A 103 7.55 3.87 -9.25
C THR A 103 7.48 3.25 -10.65
N PRO A 104 6.56 3.70 -11.53
CA PRO A 104 6.39 3.13 -12.85
C PRO A 104 7.47 3.69 -13.77
N ASP A 105 7.21 3.85 -15.07
CA ASP A 105 8.10 4.62 -15.93
C ASP A 105 8.29 6.05 -15.38
N ARG A 106 9.47 6.30 -14.80
CA ARG A 106 9.78 7.60 -14.19
C ARG A 106 10.01 8.72 -15.20
N PHE A 107 10.34 8.36 -16.45
CA PHE A 107 10.65 9.34 -17.50
C PHE A 107 9.41 9.59 -18.38
N HIS A 108 8.54 8.60 -18.53
CA HIS A 108 7.30 8.72 -19.27
C HIS A 108 6.15 8.21 -18.40
N PRO A 109 5.82 8.83 -17.26
CA PRO A 109 4.70 8.34 -16.46
C PRO A 109 3.42 8.36 -17.30
N ASN A 110 2.61 7.30 -17.18
CA ASN A 110 1.43 7.09 -18.06
C ASN A 110 0.37 8.21 -17.93
N ASP A 111 0.43 9.00 -16.86
CA ASP A 111 -0.43 10.16 -16.58
C ASP A 111 0.26 11.51 -16.89
N GLY A 112 1.51 11.47 -17.35
CA GLY A 112 2.30 12.64 -17.72
C GLY A 112 2.69 13.55 -16.55
N LYS A 113 2.61 13.09 -15.29
CA LYS A 113 2.89 13.93 -14.12
C LYS A 113 4.35 13.85 -13.67
N LYS A 114 4.99 15.02 -13.50
CA LYS A 114 6.36 15.14 -12.98
C LYS A 114 6.54 14.67 -11.53
N GLU A 115 5.44 14.45 -10.81
CA GLU A 115 5.45 13.98 -9.41
C GLU A 115 6.23 12.66 -9.25
N HIS A 116 6.08 11.72 -10.20
CA HIS A 116 6.74 10.41 -10.12
C HIS A 116 8.25 10.53 -10.20
N THR A 117 8.75 11.36 -11.12
CA THR A 117 10.18 11.65 -11.26
C THR A 117 10.72 12.35 -10.02
N PHE A 118 10.01 13.36 -9.52
CA PHE A 118 10.42 14.13 -8.35
C PHE A 118 10.43 13.30 -7.07
N ALA A 119 9.40 12.49 -6.84
CA ALA A 119 9.32 11.60 -5.68
C ALA A 119 10.47 10.57 -5.68
N LEU A 120 10.80 9.99 -6.84
CA LEU A 120 11.96 9.10 -6.92
C LEU A 120 13.27 9.84 -6.61
N TYR A 121 13.46 11.05 -7.16
CA TYR A 121 14.64 11.85 -6.85
C TYR A 121 14.77 12.08 -5.34
N GLN A 122 13.67 12.41 -4.65
CA GLN A 122 13.68 12.56 -3.19
C GLN A 122 14.06 11.27 -2.48
N VAL A 123 13.49 10.13 -2.88
CA VAL A 123 13.81 8.81 -2.30
C VAL A 123 15.29 8.45 -2.51
N LEU A 124 15.85 8.67 -3.70
CA LEU A 124 17.24 8.34 -3.98
C LEU A 124 18.23 9.19 -3.18
N ASN A 125 17.90 10.45 -2.87
CA ASN A 125 18.79 11.35 -2.13
C ASN A 125 18.60 11.31 -0.61
N SER A 126 17.36 11.16 -0.15
CA SER A 126 17.03 11.22 1.28
C SER A 126 16.78 9.86 1.90
N CYS A 127 16.48 8.85 1.09
CA CYS A 127 16.09 7.51 1.54
C CYS A 127 14.84 7.49 2.39
N HIS A 128 13.98 8.48 2.16
CA HIS A 128 12.69 8.60 2.80
C HIS A 128 11.60 8.85 1.76
N TYR A 129 10.42 8.30 2.02
CA TYR A 129 9.18 8.63 1.32
C TYR A 129 8.13 9.02 2.35
N ALA A 130 7.57 10.23 2.23
CA ALA A 130 6.65 10.80 3.23
C ALA A 130 7.22 10.78 4.68
N GLY A 131 8.54 10.89 4.82
CA GLY A 131 9.23 10.80 6.11
C GLY A 131 9.31 9.40 6.71
N VAL A 132 8.99 8.35 5.95
CA VAL A 132 9.22 6.94 6.32
C VAL A 132 10.52 6.46 5.67
N PRO A 133 11.43 5.78 6.41
CA PRO A 133 12.63 5.21 5.82
C PRO A 133 12.33 4.20 4.70
N VAL A 134 13.11 4.28 3.62
CA VAL A 134 13.07 3.39 2.46
C VAL A 134 14.37 2.60 2.40
N SER A 135 14.27 1.29 2.20
CA SER A 135 15.45 0.42 2.07
C SER A 135 15.60 -0.16 0.66
N TYR A 136 14.50 -0.28 -0.06
CA TYR A 136 14.48 -0.92 -1.38
C TYR A 136 13.74 -0.06 -2.38
N THR A 137 14.05 -0.25 -3.67
CA THR A 137 13.29 0.36 -4.77
C THR A 137 12.89 -0.66 -5.81
N VAL A 138 11.74 -0.42 -6.43
CA VAL A 138 11.25 -1.10 -7.62
C VAL A 138 10.95 -0.04 -8.66
N LEU A 139 11.78 0.01 -9.69
CA LEU A 139 11.70 1.04 -10.73
C LEU A 139 11.17 0.46 -12.03
N ASN A 140 10.45 1.26 -12.81
CA ASN A 140 9.96 0.87 -14.14
C ASN A 140 9.14 -0.43 -14.13
N TYR A 141 8.27 -0.58 -13.13
CA TYR A 141 7.39 -1.75 -13.02
C TYR A 141 6.25 -1.74 -14.06
N ASN A 142 5.98 -0.58 -14.68
CA ASN A 142 5.02 -0.40 -15.77
C ASN A 142 5.58 0.62 -16.78
N PRO A 143 6.42 0.20 -17.75
CA PRO A 143 6.91 1.05 -18.82
C PRO A 143 5.78 1.58 -19.69
N THR A 144 5.83 2.86 -20.04
CA THR A 144 4.76 3.47 -20.84
C THR A 144 4.98 3.17 -22.33
N PRO A 145 3.98 2.61 -23.03
CA PRO A 145 4.11 2.31 -24.45
C PRO A 145 4.12 3.60 -25.29
N LYS A 146 4.74 3.55 -26.48
CA LYS A 146 4.79 4.69 -27.42
C LYS A 146 3.41 5.19 -27.86
N THR A 147 2.39 4.32 -27.80
CA THR A 147 1.01 4.65 -28.15
C THR A 147 0.28 5.45 -27.07
N ASN A 148 0.85 5.56 -25.87
CA ASN A 148 0.26 6.37 -24.81
C ASN A 148 0.43 7.87 -25.13
N PRO A 149 -0.62 8.70 -25.03
CA PRO A 149 -0.55 10.14 -25.35
C PRO A 149 0.40 10.94 -24.44
N ASN A 150 0.80 10.41 -23.28
CA ASN A 150 1.75 11.03 -22.38
C ASN A 150 3.20 10.53 -22.59
N PHE A 151 3.46 9.60 -23.52
CA PHE A 151 4.82 9.18 -23.85
C PHE A 151 5.64 10.39 -24.30
N GLN A 152 6.87 10.53 -23.79
CA GLN A 152 7.79 11.64 -24.08
C GLN A 152 7.27 13.07 -23.74
N LYS A 153 6.11 13.21 -23.10
CA LYS A 153 5.55 14.52 -22.70
C LYS A 153 6.43 15.32 -21.74
N LEU A 154 7.19 14.64 -20.88
CA LEU A 154 8.09 15.29 -19.90
C LEU A 154 9.54 15.35 -20.36
N PHE A 155 10.00 14.32 -21.07
CA PHE A 155 11.39 14.16 -21.50
C PHE A 155 11.42 13.53 -22.90
N ASP A 156 11.35 14.36 -23.94
CA ASP A 156 11.29 13.95 -25.35
C ASP A 156 12.55 13.20 -25.85
N TYR A 157 13.70 13.47 -25.23
CA TYR A 157 14.97 12.83 -25.53
C TYR A 157 15.15 11.45 -24.87
N LYS A 158 14.24 11.02 -23.99
CA LYS A 158 14.30 9.70 -23.36
C LYS A 158 13.56 8.66 -24.21
N GLY A 159 14.21 7.52 -24.45
CA GLY A 159 13.62 6.39 -25.18
C GLY A 159 12.76 5.50 -24.28
N VAL A 160 12.12 4.49 -24.87
CA VAL A 160 11.29 3.51 -24.15
C VAL A 160 12.08 2.87 -23.00
N GLN A 161 11.48 2.81 -21.81
CA GLN A 161 12.07 2.15 -20.66
C GLN A 161 11.86 0.63 -20.72
N LYS A 162 12.80 -0.13 -20.14
CA LYS A 162 12.67 -1.58 -20.01
C LYS A 162 11.93 -1.94 -18.73
N LEU A 163 11.06 -2.93 -18.82
CA LEU A 163 10.40 -3.54 -17.67
C LEU A 163 11.46 -4.12 -16.74
N ASN A 164 11.42 -3.75 -15.46
CA ASN A 164 12.30 -4.34 -14.46
C ASN A 164 11.71 -5.65 -13.92
N ILE A 165 11.86 -6.71 -14.70
CA ILE A 165 11.28 -8.02 -14.38
C ILE A 165 11.86 -8.63 -13.09
N THR A 166 13.12 -8.36 -12.77
CA THR A 166 13.77 -8.88 -11.56
C THR A 166 13.11 -8.35 -10.30
N ASP A 167 12.93 -7.03 -10.21
CA ASP A 167 12.31 -6.41 -9.04
C ASP A 167 10.81 -6.76 -8.96
N LEU A 168 10.12 -6.88 -10.10
CA LEU A 168 8.74 -7.38 -10.15
C LEU A 168 8.61 -8.82 -9.65
N ASN A 169 9.54 -9.69 -10.03
CA ASN A 169 9.55 -11.07 -9.54
C ASN A 169 9.83 -11.13 -8.03
N ALA A 170 10.62 -10.19 -7.49
CA ALA A 170 10.81 -10.08 -6.05
C ALA A 170 9.51 -9.65 -5.34
N LEU A 171 8.77 -8.69 -5.90
CA LEU A 171 7.44 -8.31 -5.39
C LEU A 171 6.45 -9.48 -5.39
N ASN A 172 6.51 -10.35 -6.41
CA ASN A 172 5.65 -11.53 -6.51
C ASN A 172 5.92 -12.59 -5.41
N LYS A 173 7.03 -12.50 -4.68
CA LYS A 173 7.36 -13.40 -3.56
C LYS A 173 6.88 -12.88 -2.21
N ILE A 174 6.41 -11.64 -2.14
CA ILE A 174 6.01 -11.05 -0.86
C ILE A 174 4.64 -11.56 -0.46
N LYS A 175 4.57 -12.37 0.61
CA LYS A 175 3.30 -12.92 1.08
C LYS A 175 2.39 -11.88 1.74
N PHE A 176 2.99 -10.90 2.42
CA PHE A 176 2.24 -9.83 3.06
C PHE A 176 3.04 -8.52 3.09
N GLY A 177 2.33 -7.42 2.88
CA GLY A 177 2.81 -6.06 3.07
C GLY A 177 1.66 -5.09 3.23
N VAL A 178 1.97 -3.89 3.68
CA VAL A 178 1.02 -2.77 3.74
C VAL A 178 1.51 -1.72 2.78
N GLY A 179 0.64 -1.27 1.87
CA GLY A 179 0.96 -0.28 0.87
C GLY A 179 0.23 1.04 1.11
N MET A 180 0.87 2.14 0.74
CA MET A 180 0.26 3.46 0.70
C MET A 180 0.45 4.09 -0.67
N SER A 181 -0.52 4.92 -1.02
CA SER A 181 -0.48 5.82 -2.18
C SER A 181 -0.75 7.24 -1.71
N THR A 182 -0.32 8.24 -2.50
CA THR A 182 -0.56 9.67 -2.21
C THR A 182 -0.16 10.11 -0.79
N LYS A 183 1.05 9.73 -0.35
CA LYS A 183 1.61 10.10 0.97
C LYS A 183 0.75 9.65 2.18
N GLY A 184 0.05 8.51 2.05
CA GLY A 184 -0.70 7.90 3.16
C GLY A 184 -2.20 8.21 3.19
N MET A 185 -2.73 8.99 2.23
CA MET A 185 -4.18 9.23 2.13
C MET A 185 -4.94 7.98 1.69
N HIS A 186 -4.31 7.10 0.92
CA HIS A 186 -4.87 5.82 0.51
C HIS A 186 -3.95 4.68 0.95
N ASN A 187 -4.53 3.63 1.52
CA ASN A 187 -3.80 2.52 2.10
C ASN A 187 -4.41 1.21 1.64
N TRP A 188 -3.60 0.19 1.48
CA TRP A 188 -4.01 -1.08 0.93
C TRP A 188 -3.12 -2.18 1.45
N LEU A 189 -3.53 -3.43 1.24
CA LEU A 189 -2.72 -4.59 1.58
C LEU A 189 -2.08 -5.16 0.33
N PHE A 190 -0.92 -5.78 0.50
CA PHE A 190 -0.11 -6.30 -0.59
C PHE A 190 0.16 -7.79 -0.41
N SER A 191 -0.01 -8.56 -1.47
CA SER A 191 0.41 -9.96 -1.49
C SER A 191 0.66 -10.44 -2.92
N LEU A 192 1.76 -11.15 -3.11
CA LEU A 192 2.11 -11.87 -4.33
C LEU A 192 1.99 -11.02 -5.61
N GLY A 193 2.50 -9.78 -5.55
CA GLY A 193 2.44 -8.83 -6.67
C GLY A 193 1.10 -8.12 -6.86
N SER A 194 0.12 -8.40 -6.00
CA SER A 194 -1.23 -7.85 -6.07
C SER A 194 -1.50 -6.88 -4.92
N VAL A 195 -2.19 -5.81 -5.24
CA VAL A 195 -2.83 -4.86 -4.32
C VAL A 195 -4.23 -5.38 -3.98
N TYR A 196 -4.58 -5.33 -2.71
CA TYR A 196 -5.89 -5.60 -2.15
C TYR A 196 -6.42 -4.30 -1.56
N GLU A 197 -7.44 -3.74 -2.21
CA GLU A 197 -8.01 -2.42 -1.93
C GLU A 197 -9.46 -2.56 -1.44
N VAL A 198 -9.92 -1.55 -0.68
CA VAL A 198 -11.33 -1.36 -0.36
C VAL A 198 -11.82 -0.07 -0.99
N HIS A 199 -12.90 -0.16 -1.75
CA HIS A 199 -13.66 0.97 -2.27
C HIS A 199 -14.54 1.54 -1.17
N TRP A 200 -14.21 2.73 -0.68
CA TRP A 200 -14.98 3.44 0.35
C TRP A 200 -16.42 3.81 -0.06
N ASP A 201 -16.75 3.68 -1.34
CA ASP A 201 -18.05 3.92 -1.95
C ASP A 201 -18.68 2.63 -2.52
N GLY A 202 -18.04 1.48 -2.31
CA GLY A 202 -18.50 0.18 -2.80
C GLY A 202 -19.37 -0.61 -1.82
N ILE A 203 -20.00 -1.67 -2.32
CA ILE A 203 -20.78 -2.67 -1.57
C ILE A 203 -20.77 -3.99 -2.35
N GLY A 204 -20.92 -5.13 -1.66
CA GLY A 204 -20.96 -6.44 -2.33
C GLY A 204 -19.67 -6.71 -3.10
N SER A 205 -19.79 -7.13 -4.37
CA SER A 205 -18.63 -7.41 -5.24
C SER A 205 -17.75 -6.20 -5.51
N ASP A 206 -18.30 -4.98 -5.42
CA ASP A 206 -17.59 -3.75 -5.73
C ASP A 206 -16.81 -3.21 -4.53
N LEU A 207 -16.97 -3.82 -3.34
CA LEU A 207 -16.35 -3.33 -2.11
C LEU A 207 -14.84 -3.57 -2.07
N TYR A 208 -14.38 -4.73 -2.55
CA TYR A 208 -12.97 -5.10 -2.53
C TYR A 208 -12.46 -5.29 -3.96
N GLU A 209 -11.26 -4.80 -4.22
CA GLU A 209 -10.60 -4.98 -5.51
C GLU A 209 -9.24 -5.64 -5.33
N ILE A 210 -8.93 -6.57 -6.24
CA ILE A 210 -7.62 -7.21 -6.33
C ILE A 210 -7.01 -6.86 -7.68
N ARG A 211 -5.83 -6.26 -7.66
CA ARG A 211 -5.18 -5.79 -8.90
C ARG A 211 -3.68 -5.97 -8.84
N LYS A 212 -3.06 -6.43 -9.93
CA LYS A 212 -1.59 -6.50 -10.04
C LYS A 212 -0.97 -5.11 -10.00
N ILE A 213 0.16 -4.95 -9.32
CA ILE A 213 0.84 -3.64 -9.18
C ILE A 213 1.07 -2.91 -10.52
N PRO A 214 1.49 -3.58 -11.61
CA PRO A 214 1.61 -2.91 -12.90
C PRO A 214 0.34 -2.24 -13.41
N ASN A 215 -0.82 -2.77 -13.03
CA ASN A 215 -2.11 -2.26 -13.47
C ASN A 215 -2.75 -1.30 -12.46
N PHE A 216 -2.15 -1.14 -11.27
CA PHE A 216 -2.67 -0.32 -10.19
C PHE A 216 -2.62 1.17 -10.57
N PRO A 217 -3.74 1.90 -10.47
CA PRO A 217 -3.86 3.26 -11.03
C PRO A 217 -2.99 4.29 -10.30
N TRP A 218 -2.57 4.00 -9.07
CA TRP A 218 -1.68 4.87 -8.32
C TRP A 218 -0.23 4.56 -8.72
N ASN A 219 0.37 5.44 -9.49
CA ASN A 219 1.68 5.24 -10.12
C ASN A 219 2.86 5.21 -9.12
N SER A 220 2.90 6.10 -8.13
CA SER A 220 3.93 6.08 -7.07
C SER A 220 3.39 5.42 -5.82
N ASN A 221 4.02 4.33 -5.41
CA ASN A 221 3.58 3.51 -4.29
C ASN A 221 4.71 3.31 -3.28
N PHE A 222 4.32 3.10 -2.04
CA PHE A 222 5.25 2.72 -0.98
C PHE A 222 4.70 1.54 -0.21
N ILE A 223 5.47 0.46 -0.15
CA ILE A 223 5.10 -0.80 0.50
C ILE A 223 6.03 -0.98 1.68
N ILE A 224 5.49 -1.35 2.84
CA ILE A 224 6.29 -1.85 3.94
C ILE A 224 6.01 -3.33 4.13
N VAL A 225 7.06 -4.08 4.44
CA VAL A 225 6.97 -5.53 4.69
C VAL A 225 7.48 -5.87 6.09
N PRO A 226 6.89 -6.88 6.74
CA PRO A 226 7.29 -7.30 8.08
C PRO A 226 8.66 -8.00 8.07
N PRO A 227 9.32 -8.14 9.24
CA PRO A 227 10.68 -8.66 9.34
C PRO A 227 10.90 -10.05 8.71
N ASP A 228 9.91 -10.94 8.81
CA ASP A 228 9.93 -12.29 8.25
C ASP A 228 9.98 -12.32 6.72
N MET A 229 9.61 -11.21 6.06
CA MET A 229 9.69 -11.08 4.60
C MET A 229 11.02 -10.53 4.09
N ILE A 230 11.82 -9.90 4.95
CA ILE A 230 13.07 -9.23 4.56
C ILE A 230 14.05 -10.18 3.85
N PRO A 231 14.26 -11.44 4.31
CA PRO A 231 15.18 -12.36 3.64
C PRO A 231 14.80 -12.70 2.19
N LEU A 232 13.55 -12.47 1.80
CA LEU A 232 13.03 -12.74 0.46
C LEU A 232 13.17 -11.54 -0.50
N LEU A 233 13.64 -10.40 0.01
CA LEU A 233 13.81 -9.17 -0.80
C LEU A 233 15.12 -9.22 -1.58
N THR A 234 15.03 -9.60 -2.86
CA THR A 234 16.16 -9.66 -3.80
C THR A 234 16.23 -8.44 -4.73
N MET A 235 15.48 -7.38 -4.43
CA MET A 235 15.37 -6.17 -5.25
C MET A 235 16.46 -5.14 -4.91
N SER A 236 16.55 -4.09 -5.73
CA SER A 236 17.54 -3.02 -5.61
C SER A 236 17.51 -2.33 -4.23
N LYS A 237 18.62 -2.42 -3.48
CA LYS A 237 18.82 -1.72 -2.19
C LYS A 237 19.25 -0.27 -2.42
N LEU A 238 18.81 0.63 -1.55
CA LEU A 238 19.33 1.99 -1.50
C LEU A 238 20.69 2.02 -0.78
N LYS A 239 21.58 2.94 -1.17
CA LYS A 239 22.96 2.99 -0.64
C LYS A 239 23.07 3.40 0.82
N CYS A 240 22.05 4.09 1.30
CA CYS A 240 21.90 4.70 2.62
C CYS A 240 21.19 3.80 3.64
N SER A 241 20.78 2.59 3.23
CA SER A 241 19.89 1.71 3.99
C SER A 241 20.55 0.44 4.48
#